data_AF-A0A268TFI9-F1
#
_entry.id   AF-A0A268TFI9-F1
#
_cell.length_a   1.000
_cell.length_b   1.000
_cell.length_c   1.000
_cell.angle_alpha   90.00
_cell.angle_beta   90.00
_cell.angle_gamma   90.00
#
_symmetry.space_group_name_H-M   'P 1'
#
loop_
_entity.id
_entity.type
_entity.pdbx_description
1 polymer ?
#
loop_
_entity_poly.entity_id
_entity_poly.type
_entity_poly.pdbx_seq_one_letter_code
_entity_poly.pdbx_strand_id
1 'polypeptide(L)' 'MNGLFGINGLLGYIVAVVLVVGAAVCFGAAAIYIQKSQATHYYKIQDQSAIKMKSLDNVKHYELVQDKDK' A
#
# COMPACT_ATOMS: atom_id res chain seq x y z
N MET A 1 -21.87 26.86 32.75
CA MET A 1 -21.21 25.82 31.93
C MET A 1 -21.84 24.48 32.29
N ASN A 2 -22.82 24.01 31.52
CA ASN A 2 -23.51 22.74 31.80
C ASN A 2 -22.67 21.57 31.28
N GLY A 3 -21.77 21.09 32.15
CA GLY A 3 -21.24 19.74 32.21
C GLY A 3 -21.06 18.98 30.89
N LEU A 4 -20.12 19.43 30.05
CA LEU A 4 -19.63 18.62 28.92
C LEU A 4 -19.09 17.25 29.39
N PHE A 5 -18.83 17.08 30.69
CA PHE A 5 -18.35 15.86 31.34
C PHE A 5 -18.99 15.59 32.73
N GLY A 6 -20.32 15.64 32.86
CA GLY A 6 -21.03 14.99 34.01
C GLY A 6 -21.07 13.44 33.84
N ILE A 7 -21.75 12.67 34.70
CA ILE A 7 -21.92 11.20 34.52
C ILE A 7 -22.36 10.83 33.09
N ASN A 8 -23.21 11.65 32.46
CA ASN A 8 -23.61 11.49 31.05
C ASN A 8 -22.50 11.86 30.03
N GLY A 9 -21.60 12.77 30.36
CA GLY A 9 -20.46 13.14 29.51
C GLY A 9 -19.25 12.22 29.65
N LEU A 10 -19.02 11.61 30.83
CA LEU A 10 -18.01 10.56 31.01
C LEU A 10 -18.37 9.29 30.22
N LEU A 11 -19.65 8.89 30.26
CA LEU A 11 -20.13 7.77 29.47
C LEU A 11 -19.99 8.05 27.97
N GLY A 12 -20.38 9.25 27.51
CA GLY A 12 -20.19 9.66 26.12
C GLY A 12 -18.73 9.67 25.69
N TYR A 13 -17.82 10.11 26.57
CA TYR A 13 -16.37 10.06 26.32
C TYR A 13 -15.87 8.63 26.17
N ILE A 14 -16.24 7.71 27.09
CA ILE A 14 -15.83 6.30 27.02
C ILE A 14 -16.34 5.67 25.72
N VAL A 15 -17.59 5.93 25.34
CA VAL A 15 -18.15 5.43 24.08
C VAL A 15 -17.37 5.96 22.88
N ALA A 16 -17.06 7.25 22.84
CA ALA A 16 -16.27 7.84 21.74
C ALA A 16 -14.87 7.22 21.63
N VAL A 17 -14.18 7.03 22.77
CA VAL A 17 -12.86 6.39 22.80
C VAL A 17 -12.94 4.94 22.29
N VAL A 18 -13.92 4.17 22.77
CA VAL A 18 -14.10 2.77 22.34
C VAL A 18 -14.42 2.69 20.84
N LEU A 19 -15.21 3.61 20.30
CA LEU A 19 -15.50 3.65 18.87
C LEU A 19 -14.24 3.91 18.03
N VAL A 20 -13.43 4.90 18.42
CA VAL A 20 -12.19 5.23 17.70
C VAL A 20 -11.17 4.11 17.82
N VAL A 21 -10.95 3.56 19.01
CA VAL A 21 -10.03 2.44 19.24
C VAL A 21 -10.51 1.18 18.52
N GLY A 22 -11.82 0.89 18.57
CA GLY A 22 -12.42 -0.24 17.88
C GLY A 22 -12.24 -0.13 16.36
N ALA A 23 -12.50 1.04 15.78
CA ALA A 23 -12.24 1.29 14.37
C ALA A 23 -10.77 1.09 14.02
N ALA A 24 -9.84 1.63 14.82
CA ALA A 24 -8.41 1.47 14.61
C ALA A 24 -7.98 -0.01 14.65
N VAL A 25 -8.49 -0.80 15.58
CA VAL A 25 -8.23 -2.25 15.66
C VAL A 25 -8.79 -2.97 14.43
N CYS A 26 -10.01 -2.67 14.00
CA CYS A 26 -10.62 -3.27 12.81
C CYS A 26 -9.80 -2.99 11.54
N PHE A 27 -9.43 -1.72 11.31
CA PHE A 27 -8.61 -1.35 10.16
C PHE A 27 -7.21 -1.93 10.23
N GLY A 28 -6.60 -1.97 11.43
CA GLY A 28 -5.30 -2.61 11.65
C GLY A 28 -5.33 -4.10 11.32
N ALA A 29 -6.34 -4.84 11.78
CA ALA A 29 -6.51 -6.25 11.47
C ALA A 29 -6.72 -6.50 9.97
N ALA A 30 -7.55 -5.70 9.31
CA ALA A 30 -7.76 -5.77 7.86
C ALA A 30 -6.47 -5.52 7.08
N ALA A 31 -5.68 -4.52 7.49
CA ALA A 31 -4.40 -4.21 6.87
C ALA A 31 -3.41 -5.38 7.02
N ILE A 32 -3.29 -5.96 8.21
CA ILE A 32 -2.43 -7.14 8.44
C ILE A 32 -2.86 -8.31 7.56
N TYR A 33 -4.17 -8.57 7.44
CA TYR A 33 -4.70 -9.63 6.60
C TYR A 33 -4.33 -9.43 5.12
N ILE A 34 -4.54 -8.22 4.60
CA ILE A 34 -4.20 -7.87 3.20
C ILE A 34 -2.70 -7.97 2.97
N GLN A 35 -1.88 -7.43 3.88
CA GLN A 35 -0.43 -7.50 3.78
C GLN A 35 0.06 -8.95 3.77
N LYS A 36 -0.48 -9.81 4.64
CA LYS A 36 -0.16 -11.24 4.66
C LYS A 36 -0.53 -11.90 3.33
N SER A 37 -1.73 -11.62 2.82
CA SER A 37 -2.18 -12.16 1.53
C SER A 37 -1.23 -11.75 0.41
N GLN A 38 -0.94 -10.46 0.26
CA GLN A 38 -0.10 -9.97 -0.83
C GLN A 38 1.37 -10.37 -0.69
N ALA A 39 1.90 -10.45 0.53
CA ALA A 39 3.25 -10.95 0.78
C ALA A 39 3.43 -12.39 0.27
N THR A 40 2.36 -13.20 0.25
CA THR A 40 2.39 -14.57 -0.29
C THR A 40 2.00 -14.69 -1.76
N HIS A 41 1.45 -13.63 -2.36
CA HIS A 41 1.12 -13.58 -3.79
C HIS A 41 2.28 -12.98 -4.59
N TYR A 42 3.39 -13.71 -4.65
CA TYR A 42 4.50 -13.34 -5.51
C TYR A 42 4.08 -13.43 -6.98
N TYR A 43 4.51 -12.45 -7.79
CA TYR A 43 4.35 -12.53 -9.24
C TYR A 43 5.07 -13.78 -9.77
N LYS A 44 4.31 -14.71 -10.36
CA LYS A 44 4.89 -15.81 -11.12
C LYS A 44 5.18 -15.33 -12.53
N ILE A 45 6.43 -15.52 -12.94
CA ILE A 45 6.81 -15.38 -14.35
C ILE A 45 6.20 -16.57 -15.08
N GLN A 46 5.07 -16.34 -15.77
CA GLN A 46 4.35 -17.39 -16.50
C GLN A 46 5.16 -17.87 -17.71
N ASP A 47 5.88 -16.95 -18.36
CA ASP A 47 6.75 -17.24 -19.48
C ASP A 47 8.08 -16.48 -19.31
N GLN A 48 9.11 -17.20 -18.88
CA GLN A 48 10.44 -16.64 -18.70
C GLN A 48 11.10 -16.26 -20.04
N SER A 49 10.65 -16.85 -21.15
CA SER A 49 11.14 -16.52 -22.49
C SER A 49 10.56 -15.19 -23.03
N ALA A 50 9.43 -14.74 -22.49
CA ALA A 50 8.87 -13.42 -22.75
C ALA A 50 9.66 -12.29 -22.06
N ILE A 51 10.41 -12.59 -21.00
CA ILE A 51 11.26 -11.63 -20.29
C ILE A 51 12.61 -11.53 -21.01
N LYS A 52 12.66 -10.67 -22.03
CA LYS A 52 13.89 -10.44 -22.80
C LYS A 52 14.88 -9.53 -22.05
N MET A 53 15.92 -10.11 -21.44
CA MET A 53 17.04 -9.36 -20.84
C MET A 53 17.83 -8.52 -21.87
N LYS A 54 17.95 -9.02 -23.11
CA LYS A 54 18.36 -8.24 -24.28
C LYS A 54 17.24 -8.32 -25.31
N SER A 55 16.51 -7.21 -25.48
CA SER A 55 15.60 -7.06 -26.61
C SER A 55 16.36 -6.48 -27.79
N LEU A 56 16.23 -7.09 -28.97
CA LEU A 56 16.76 -6.52 -30.22
C LEU A 56 16.10 -5.17 -30.55
N ASP A 57 14.88 -4.94 -30.06
CA ASP A 57 14.19 -3.64 -30.21
C ASP A 57 14.82 -2.52 -29.38
N ASN A 58 15.68 -2.83 -28.38
CA ASN A 58 16.39 -1.79 -27.62
C ASN A 58 17.23 -0.90 -28.54
N VAL A 59 17.72 -1.43 -29.67
CA VAL A 59 18.44 -0.67 -30.71
C VAL A 59 17.64 0.50 -31.27
N LYS A 60 16.30 0.43 -31.25
CA LYS A 60 15.42 1.50 -31.73
C LYS A 60 15.24 2.63 -30.70
N HIS A 61 15.71 2.44 -29.47
CA HIS A 61 15.46 3.33 -28.34
C HIS A 61 16.75 3.91 -27.73
N TYR A 62 17.91 3.69 -28.36
CA TYR A 62 19.14 4.37 -27.99
C TYR A 62 19.81 4.97 -29.22
N GLU A 63 20.38 6.16 -29.05
CA GLU A 63 21.30 6.76 -30.02
C GLU A 63 22.70 6.77 -29.41
N LEU A 64 23.72 6.43 -30.21
CA LEU A 64 25.11 6.59 -29.79
C LEU A 64 25.48 8.06 -29.85
N VAL A 65 25.76 8.65 -28.68
CA VAL A 65 26.13 10.08 -28.56
C VAL A 65 27.40 10.41 -29.37
N GLN A 66 28.22 9.42 -29.71
CA GLN A 66 29.49 9.60 -30.43
C GLN A 66 29.35 9.76 -31.95
N ASP A 67 28.18 9.55 -32.53
CA ASP A 67 27.96 9.63 -34.00
C ASP A 67 27.40 10.99 -34.46
N LYS A 68 27.15 11.92 -33.53
CA LYS A 68 26.67 13.29 -33.85
C LYS A 68 27.79 14.32 -34.01
N ASP A 69 29.04 13.94 -33.77
CA ASP A 69 30.21 14.84 -33.77
C ASP A 69 31.24 14.53 -34.90
N LYS A 70 30.82 13.87 -35.99
CA LYS A 70 31.61 13.73 -37.24
C LYS A 70 30.89 14.37 -38.42
#